data_AF-A0AA47P2F4-F1
#
_entry.id   AF-A0AA47P2F4-F1
#
_cell.length_a   1.000
_cell.length_b   1.000
_cell.length_c   1.000
_cell.angle_alpha   90.00
_cell.angle_beta   90.00
_cell.angle_gamma   90.00
#
_symmetry.space_group_name_H-M   'P 1'
#
loop_
_entity.id
_entity.type
_entity.pdbx_description
1 polymer ?
#
loop_
_entity_poly.entity_id
_entity_poly.type
_entity_poly.pdbx_seq_one_letter_code
_entity_poly.pdbx_strand_id
1 'polypeptide(L)'
;MLDGRADFRVLQLSDIKQSFKLLQSSSMQIDIAVKLIERAKTSLSEYRQAGFADAQSTAKELCEALNIEPELREKRLMSTKRQFAYEAADEPMNDAM
;
A
#
# COMPACT_ATOMS: atom_id res chain seq x y z
N MET A 1 -3.17 19.86 18.96
CA MET A 1 -2.18 19.97 17.87
C MET A 1 -2.31 18.73 17.02
N LEU A 2 -3.07 18.80 15.94
CA LEU A 2 -3.21 17.71 14.97
C LEU A 2 -2.02 17.86 14.02
N ASP A 3 -1.04 16.97 14.16
CA ASP A 3 0.10 16.91 13.26
C ASP A 3 -0.43 16.62 11.85
N GLY A 4 -0.21 17.56 10.92
CA GLY A 4 -0.83 17.63 9.60
C GLY A 4 -0.38 16.56 8.60
N ARG A 5 0.12 15.42 9.08
CA ARG A 5 0.23 14.21 8.26
C ARG A 5 -1.15 13.59 8.19
N ALA A 6 -1.96 14.03 7.23
CA ALA A 6 -3.04 13.19 6.75
C ALA A 6 -2.42 11.83 6.40
N ASP A 7 -2.77 10.80 7.16
CA ASP A 7 -2.36 9.43 6.88
C ASP A 7 -3.12 8.95 5.63
N PHE A 8 -2.72 9.46 4.45
CA PHE A 8 -3.26 9.12 3.12
C PHE A 8 -3.25 7.61 2.84
N ARG A 9 -2.46 6.85 3.62
CA ARG A 9 -2.40 5.38 3.60
C ARG A 9 -3.69 4.69 4.09
N VAL A 10 -4.62 5.40 4.74
CA VAL A 10 -5.69 4.75 5.52
C VAL A 10 -7.02 4.65 4.77
N LEU A 11 -7.30 5.51 3.79
CA LEU A 11 -8.61 5.59 3.13
C LEU A 11 -8.89 4.51 2.08
N GLN A 12 -7.87 3.96 1.42
CA GLN A 12 -8.06 3.11 0.24
C GLN A 12 -8.22 1.60 0.56
N LEU A 13 -7.93 1.18 1.80
CA LEU A 13 -7.95 -0.24 2.20
C LEU A 13 -8.88 -0.50 3.40
N SER A 14 -9.82 0.40 3.68
CA SER A 14 -10.74 0.31 4.83
C SER A 14 -11.52 -1.01 4.85
N ASP A 15 -12.05 -1.42 3.70
CA ASP A 15 -12.86 -2.63 3.55
C ASP A 15 -12.04 -3.89 3.85
N ILE A 16 -10.80 -3.93 3.33
CA ILE A 16 -9.86 -5.02 3.58
C ILE A 16 -9.48 -5.06 5.06
N LYS A 17 -9.20 -3.91 5.69
CA LYS A 17 -8.92 -3.83 7.13
C LYS A 17 -10.08 -4.36 7.96
N GLN A 18 -11.31 -4.04 7.60
CA GLN A 18 -12.49 -4.54 8.29
C GLN A 18 -12.64 -6.05 8.14
N SER A 19 -12.38 -6.60 6.95
CA SER A 19 -12.38 -8.05 6.73
C SER A 19 -11.34 -8.78 7.59
N PHE A 20 -10.13 -8.22 7.73
CA PHE A 20 -9.10 -8.80 8.61
C PHE A 20 -9.46 -8.69 10.08
N LYS A 21 -10.09 -7.60 10.51
CA LYS A 21 -10.58 -7.47 11.88
C LYS A 21 -11.65 -8.51 12.20
N LEU A 22 -12.55 -8.78 11.26
CA LEU A 22 -13.53 -9.85 11.39
C LEU A 22 -12.84 -11.22 11.49
N LEU A 23 -11.85 -11.48 10.62
CA LEU A 23 -11.07 -12.73 10.61
C LEU A 23 -10.37 -13.05 11.95
N GLN A 24 -10.06 -12.03 12.75
CA GLN A 24 -9.41 -12.17 14.06
C GLN A 24 -10.40 -12.41 15.22
N SER A 25 -11.71 -12.50 14.96
CA SER A 25 -12.71 -12.76 15.99
C SER A 25 -12.59 -14.17 16.57
N SER A 26 -12.70 -14.28 17.90
CA SER A 26 -12.66 -15.57 18.61
C SER A 26 -13.83 -16.51 18.26
N SER A 27 -14.94 -15.97 17.77
CA SER A 27 -16.16 -16.73 17.45
C SER A 27 -16.44 -16.77 15.95
N MET A 28 -15.38 -16.85 15.13
CA MET A 28 -15.53 -16.87 13.68
C MET A 28 -15.97 -18.23 13.15
N GLN A 29 -16.97 -18.21 12.26
CA GLN A 29 -17.38 -19.38 11.48
C GLN A 29 -16.45 -19.58 10.27
N ILE A 30 -16.03 -20.82 10.03
CA ILE A 30 -15.03 -21.17 9.01
C ILE A 30 -15.52 -20.89 7.58
N ASP A 31 -16.80 -21.13 7.31
CA ASP A 31 -17.44 -20.87 6.02
C ASP A 31 -17.47 -19.37 5.68
N ILE A 32 -17.71 -18.52 6.67
CA ILE A 32 -17.61 -17.06 6.54
C ILE A 32 -16.14 -16.65 6.36
N ALA A 33 -15.21 -17.28 7.08
CA ALA A 33 -13.78 -16.99 6.96
C ALA A 33 -13.26 -17.23 5.53
N VAL A 34 -13.63 -18.35 4.92
CA VAL A 34 -13.23 -18.67 3.53
C VAL A 34 -13.72 -17.59 2.55
N LYS A 35 -14.98 -17.15 2.68
CA LYS A 35 -15.55 -16.08 1.85
C LYS A 35 -14.82 -14.75 2.03
N LEU A 36 -14.48 -14.40 3.28
CA LEU A 36 -13.74 -13.18 3.59
C LEU A 36 -12.32 -13.22 3.02
N ILE A 37 -11.65 -14.38 3.05
CA ILE A 37 -10.31 -14.55 2.48
C ILE A 37 -10.32 -14.38 0.96
N GLU A 38 -11.27 -15.01 0.25
CA GLU A 38 -11.38 -14.84 -1.21
C GLU A 38 -11.72 -13.40 -1.61
N ARG A 39 -12.58 -12.72 -0.84
CA ARG A 39 -12.87 -11.29 -1.03
C ARG A 39 -11.64 -10.43 -0.76
N ALA A 40 -10.87 -10.72 0.29
CA ALA A 40 -9.64 -10.01 0.59
C ALA A 40 -8.58 -10.21 -0.51
N LYS A 41 -8.46 -11.43 -1.06
CA LYS A 41 -7.55 -11.75 -2.15
C LYS A 41 -7.89 -10.99 -3.44
N THR A 42 -9.16 -11.00 -3.84
CA THR A 42 -9.63 -10.31 -5.05
C THR A 42 -9.42 -8.80 -4.93
N SER A 43 -9.87 -8.19 -3.83
CA SER A 43 -9.68 -6.74 -3.59
C SER A 43 -8.21 -6.33 -3.50
N LEU A 44 -7.33 -7.12 -2.89
CA LEU A 44 -5.89 -6.84 -2.88
C LEU A 44 -5.27 -6.96 -4.28
N SER A 45 -5.75 -7.89 -5.11
CA SER A 45 -5.29 -8.04 -6.49
C SER A 45 -5.71 -6.86 -7.35
N GLU A 46 -6.96 -6.42 -7.24
CA GLU A 46 -7.48 -5.23 -7.93
C GLU A 46 -6.73 -3.97 -7.49
N TYR A 47 -6.51 -3.82 -6.17
CA TYR A 47 -5.74 -2.69 -5.64
C TYR A 47 -4.30 -2.65 -6.17
N ARG A 48 -3.67 -3.83 -6.34
CA ARG A 48 -2.33 -3.91 -6.92
C ARG A 48 -2.30 -3.52 -8.41
N GLN A 49 -3.36 -3.83 -9.16
CA GLN A 49 -3.41 -3.57 -10.60
C GLN A 49 -3.71 -2.11 -10.94
N ALA A 50 -4.75 -1.54 -10.32
CA ALA A 50 -5.22 -0.18 -10.63
C ALA A 50 -5.33 0.70 -9.39
N GLY A 51 -5.77 0.12 -8.26
CA GLY A 51 -6.11 0.91 -7.07
C GLY A 51 -4.96 1.71 -6.46
N PHE A 52 -3.70 1.28 -6.63
CA PHE A 52 -2.55 2.08 -6.18
C PHE A 52 -2.36 3.36 -7.01
N ALA A 53 -2.50 3.28 -8.33
CA ALA A 53 -2.42 4.44 -9.21
C ALA A 53 -3.61 5.39 -8.95
N ASP A 54 -4.81 4.84 -8.80
CA ASP A 54 -6.02 5.60 -8.48
C ASP A 54 -5.90 6.30 -7.12
N ALA A 55 -5.36 5.60 -6.12
CA ALA A 55 -5.07 6.16 -4.79
C ALA A 55 -4.09 7.33 -4.87
N GLN A 56 -3.05 7.23 -5.70
CA GLN A 56 -2.11 8.34 -5.91
C GLN A 56 -2.77 9.54 -6.58
N SER A 57 -3.57 9.31 -7.62
CA SER A 57 -4.31 10.37 -8.31
C SER A 57 -5.28 11.06 -7.36
N THR A 58 -6.06 10.28 -6.60
CA THR A 58 -6.98 10.82 -5.59
C THR A 58 -6.25 11.64 -4.52
N ALA A 59 -5.08 11.18 -4.08
CA ALA A 59 -4.27 11.92 -3.10
C ALA A 59 -3.74 13.24 -3.68
N LYS A 60 -3.30 13.26 -4.94
CA LYS A 60 -2.89 14.49 -5.63
C LYS A 60 -4.03 15.48 -5.76
N GLU A 61 -5.19 15.04 -6.22
CA GLU A 61 -6.41 15.87 -6.33
C GLU A 61 -6.81 16.48 -4.98
N LEU A 62 -6.73 15.71 -3.90
CA LEU A 62 -7.00 16.22 -2.55
C LEU A 62 -5.95 17.24 -2.09
N CYS A 63 -4.67 17.02 -2.36
CA CYS A 63 -3.61 17.98 -2.05
C CYS A 63 -3.81 19.29 -2.82
N GLU A 64 -4.14 19.22 -4.10
CA GLU A 64 -4.47 20.38 -4.93
C GLU A 64 -5.69 21.12 -4.36
N ALA A 65 -6.76 20.41 -4.00
CA ALA A 65 -7.95 21.01 -3.38
C ALA A 65 -7.66 21.70 -2.05
N LEU A 66 -6.66 21.22 -1.30
CA LEU A 66 -6.24 21.78 -0.01
C LEU A 66 -5.12 22.83 -0.14
N ASN A 67 -4.65 23.14 -1.35
CA ASN A 67 -3.46 23.98 -1.61
C ASN A 67 -2.21 23.50 -0.84
N ILE A 68 -2.04 22.20 -0.71
CA ILE A 68 -0.88 21.56 -0.08
C ILE A 68 -0.01 20.97 -1.19
N GLU A 69 1.31 21.17 -1.13
CA GLU A 69 2.22 20.57 -2.09
C GLU A 69 2.19 19.02 -1.94
N PRO A 70 1.90 18.27 -3.01
CA PRO A 70 1.79 16.82 -2.94
C PRO A 70 3.17 16.16 -2.85
N GLU A 71 3.66 15.93 -1.63
CA GLU A 71 4.84 15.09 -1.39
C GLU A 71 4.47 13.60 -1.41
N LEU A 72 4.46 12.99 -2.60
CA LEU A 72 4.45 11.53 -2.72
C LEU A 72 5.88 11.01 -2.62
N ARG A 73 6.19 10.24 -1.57
CA ARG A 73 7.50 9.57 -1.46
C ARG A 73 7.68 8.63 -2.66
N GLU A 74 8.76 8.85 -3.41
CA GLU A 74 9.16 7.97 -4.50
C GLU A 74 9.40 6.53 -4.01
N LYS A 75 9.19 5.56 -4.91
CA LYS A 75 9.47 4.15 -4.66
C LYS A 75 10.93 4.03 -4.25
N ARG A 76 11.17 3.49 -3.05
CA ARG A 76 12.54 3.25 -2.57
C ARG A 76 13.22 2.28 -3.53
N LEU A 77 14.24 2.74 -4.23
CA LEU A 77 15.14 1.86 -4.97
C LEU A 77 15.79 0.90 -3.97
N MET A 78 15.58 -0.39 -4.16
CA MET A 78 16.26 -1.40 -3.36
C MET A 78 17.72 -1.43 -3.78
N SER A 79 18.62 -1.35 -2.81
CA SER A 79 20.04 -1.63 -2.99
C SER A 79 20.39 -2.81 -2.08
N THR A 80 21.03 -3.82 -2.65
CA THR A 80 21.58 -4.93 -1.88
C THR A 80 22.89 -4.45 -1.25
N LYS A 81 23.06 -4.71 0.04
CA LYS A 81 24.30 -4.37 0.72
C LYS A 81 25.38 -5.36 0.27
N ARG A 82 26.49 -4.84 -0.25
CA ARG A 82 27.70 -5.65 -0.50
C ARG A 82 28.15 -6.32 0.79
N GLN A 83 28.34 -7.63 0.74
CA GLN A 83 28.82 -8.39 1.89
C GLN A 83 30.35 -8.41 1.92
N PHE A 84 30.99 -8.24 0.76
CA PHE A 84 32.44 -8.29 0.63
C PHE A 84 32.99 -7.13 -0.22
N ALA A 85 34.19 -6.66 0.12
CA ALA A 85 34.79 -5.49 -0.50
C ALA A 85 35.29 -5.71 -1.95
N TYR A 86 35.42 -6.96 -2.39
CA TYR A 86 35.82 -7.29 -3.77
C TYR A 86 34.63 -7.41 -4.73
N GLU A 87 33.40 -7.29 -4.23
CA GLU A 87 32.20 -7.32 -5.07
C GLU A 87 32.12 -6.03 -5.91
N ALA A 88 31.81 -6.18 -7.20
CA ALA A 88 31.56 -5.08 -8.11
C ALA A 88 30.40 -4.20 -7.61
N ALA A 89 30.29 -2.98 -8.13
CA ALA A 89 29.13 -2.16 -7.81
C ALA A 89 27.86 -2.79 -8.37
N ASP A 90 26.86 -2.98 -7.49
CA ASP A 90 25.51 -3.29 -7.93
C ASP A 90 25.06 -2.19 -8.88
N GLU A 91 24.66 -2.59 -10.09
CA GLU A 91 24.02 -1.68 -11.03
C GLU A 91 22.73 -1.14 -10.39
N PRO A 92 22.40 0.15 -10.59
CA PRO A 92 21.11 0.66 -10.17
C PRO A 92 20.04 -0.18 -10.84
N MET A 93 19.25 -0.90 -10.04
CA MET A 93 18.14 -1.69 -10.53
C MET A 93 17.11 -0.71 -11.10
N ASN A 94 17.17 -0.49 -12.41
CA ASN A 94 16.16 0.28 -13.11
C ASN A 94 14.87 -0.53 -13.05
N ASP A 95 13.82 0.09 -12.51
CA ASP A 95 12.50 -0.51 -12.45
C ASP A 95 12.05 -0.77 -13.90
N ALA A 96 12.01 -2.05 -14.31
CA ALA A 96 11.24 -2.41 -15.51
C ALA A 96 9.78 -2.14 -15.16
N MET A 97 9.16 -1.21 -15.89
CA MET A 97 7.78 -0.75 -15.73
C MET A 97 6.79 -1.89 -15.48
#